data_AF-A0A0S8JYE4-F1
#
_entry.id   AF-A0A0S8JYE4-F1
#
_cell.length_a   1.000
_cell.length_b   1.000
_cell.length_c   1.000
_cell.angle_alpha   90.00
_cell.angle_beta   90.00
_cell.angle_gamma   90.00
#
_symmetry.space_group_name_H-M   'P 1'
#
loop_
_entity.id
_entity.type
_entity.pdbx_description
1 polymer ?
#
loop_
_entity_poly.entity_id
_entity_poly.type
_entity_poly.pdbx_seq_one_letter_code
_entity_poly.pdbx_strand_id
1 'polypeptide(L)'
;MSESKYGRYIVTDLIVPEEKKKIEADYSRYAKRILWLDENVVEGAFHMNTAWYLNAAKTLEDKPRVHDADEIIGFFGNDPAKPYDLGGEIE
;
A
#
# COMPACT_ATOMS: atom_id res chain seq x y z
N MET A 1 -2.60 14.87 12.96
CA MET A 1 -1.12 14.77 13.06
C MET A 1 -0.53 16.08 12.59
N SER A 2 -0.23 16.98 13.52
CA SER A 2 0.19 18.36 13.27
C SER A 2 1.66 18.46 12.83
N GLU A 3 1.90 19.10 11.68
CA GLU A 3 3.02 19.98 11.29
C GLU A 3 4.46 19.66 11.75
N SER A 4 4.88 18.40 11.84
CA SER A 4 6.30 18.10 11.97
C SER A 4 7.02 18.32 10.63
N LYS A 5 8.30 18.71 10.66
CA LYS A 5 9.15 18.89 9.46
C LYS A 5 9.08 17.69 8.50
N TYR A 6 8.85 16.49 9.04
CA TYR A 6 8.83 15.23 8.29
C TYR A 6 7.45 14.58 8.22
N GLY A 7 6.40 15.25 8.72
CA GLY A 7 5.04 14.67 8.79
C GLY A 7 4.49 14.30 7.41
N ARG A 8 4.88 15.03 6.36
CA ARG A 8 4.52 14.75 4.96
C ARG A 8 5.05 13.41 4.42
N TYR A 9 6.04 12.82 5.09
CA TYR A 9 6.62 11.52 4.71
C TYR A 9 5.95 10.35 5.46
N ILE A 10 5.04 10.64 6.38
CA ILE A 10 4.30 9.62 7.13
C ILE A 10 2.94 9.44 6.46
N VAL A 11 2.82 8.38 5.66
CA VAL A 11 1.58 8.05 4.95
C VAL A 11 0.80 7.02 5.74
N THR A 12 -0.45 7.33 6.04
CA THR A 12 -1.37 6.43 6.78
C THR A 12 -2.66 6.18 6.01
N ASP A 13 -3.12 7.15 5.22
CA ASP A 13 -4.31 7.00 4.41
C ASP A 13 -4.01 6.37 3.05
N LEU A 14 -4.86 5.43 2.63
CA LEU A 14 -4.79 4.84 1.30
C LEU A 14 -5.29 5.85 0.25
N ILE A 15 -4.36 6.38 -0.54
CA ILE A 15 -4.65 7.27 -1.68
C ILE A 15 -4.46 6.48 -2.97
N VAL A 16 -5.55 6.02 -3.57
CA VAL A 16 -5.53 5.19 -4.80
C VAL A 16 -5.55 6.09 -6.04
N PRO A 17 -4.67 5.87 -7.04
CA PRO A 17 -4.74 6.58 -8.32
C PRO A 17 -6.04 6.28 -9.08
N GLU A 18 -6.49 7.24 -9.90
CA GLU A 18 -7.74 7.12 -10.65
C GLU A 18 -7.77 5.93 -11.61
N GLU A 19 -6.63 5.56 -12.23
CA GLU A 19 -6.60 4.36 -13.08
C GLU A 19 -6.84 3.07 -12.29
N LYS A 20 -6.37 3.02 -11.04
CA LYS A 20 -6.51 1.84 -10.17
C LYS A 20 -7.92 1.74 -9.58
N LYS A 21 -8.58 2.88 -9.33
CA LYS A 21 -10.01 2.89 -8.94
C LYS A 21 -10.90 2.26 -10.02
N LYS A 22 -10.59 2.48 -11.30
CA LYS A 22 -11.37 1.92 -12.43
C LYS A 22 -11.36 0.40 -12.50
N ILE A 23 -10.31 -0.24 -11.98
CA ILE A 23 -10.15 -1.71 -11.99
C ILE A 23 -10.41 -2.34 -10.61
N GLU A 24 -10.88 -1.57 -9.63
CA GLU A 24 -11.02 -2.03 -8.25
C GLU A 24 -11.97 -3.21 -8.11
N ALA A 25 -13.07 -3.22 -8.87
CA ALA A 25 -14.03 -4.32 -8.87
C ALA A 25 -13.40 -5.66 -9.27
N ASP A 26 -12.49 -5.65 -10.25
CA ASP A 26 -11.77 -6.85 -10.67
C ASP A 26 -10.64 -7.21 -9.69
N TYR A 27 -9.91 -6.20 -9.20
CA TYR A 27 -8.83 -6.37 -8.22
C TYR A 27 -9.33 -7.02 -6.91
N SER A 28 -10.46 -6.53 -6.39
CA SER A 28 -11.11 -7.01 -5.17
C SER A 28 -11.53 -8.49 -5.20
N ARG A 29 -11.52 -9.16 -6.37
CA ARG A 29 -11.79 -10.60 -6.49
C ARG A 29 -10.65 -11.46 -5.97
N TYR A 30 -9.43 -10.93 -5.96
CA TYR A 30 -8.22 -11.69 -5.59
C TYR A 30 -7.31 -10.98 -4.59
N ALA A 31 -7.44 -9.67 -4.39
CA ALA A 31 -6.64 -8.95 -3.42
C ALA A 31 -7.37 -7.74 -2.80
N LYS A 32 -6.98 -7.36 -1.60
CA LYS A 32 -7.44 -6.12 -0.93
C LYS A 32 -6.25 -5.19 -0.72
N ARG A 33 -6.32 -3.99 -1.28
CA ARG A 33 -5.26 -2.98 -1.13
C ARG A 33 -5.24 -2.44 0.30
N ILE A 34 -4.04 -2.32 0.84
CA ILE A 34 -3.79 -1.78 2.18
C ILE A 34 -3.26 -0.36 2.06
N LEU A 35 -2.16 -0.18 1.33
CA LEU A 35 -1.52 1.12 1.15
C LEU A 35 -0.97 1.24 -0.27
N TRP A 36 -0.93 2.48 -0.75
CA TRP A 36 -0.37 2.87 -2.02
C TRP A 36 0.62 4.01 -1.79
N LEU A 37 1.78 3.92 -2.43
CA LEU A 37 2.79 4.96 -2.42
C LEU A 37 3.36 5.13 -3.82
N ASP A 38 3.44 6.36 -4.29
CA ASP A 38 4.10 6.78 -5.52
C ASP A 38 4.44 8.29 -5.43
N GLU A 39 4.95 8.86 -6.53
CA GLU A 39 5.31 10.28 -6.62
C GLU A 39 4.15 11.25 -6.37
N ASN A 40 2.90 10.83 -6.57
CA ASN A 40 1.71 11.64 -6.34
C ASN A 40 1.28 11.63 -4.87
N VAL A 41 1.72 10.65 -4.10
CA VAL A 41 1.49 10.56 -2.64
C VAL A 41 2.63 11.21 -1.86
N VAL A 42 3.88 10.88 -2.21
CA VAL A 42 5.09 11.49 -1.65
C VAL A 42 6.04 11.80 -2.80
N GLU A 43 6.36 13.08 -2.97
CA GLU A 43 7.28 13.54 -4.02
C GLU A 43 8.62 12.77 -3.97
N GLY A 44 8.98 12.15 -5.11
CA GLY A 44 10.20 11.36 -5.26
C GLY A 44 10.09 9.90 -4.82
N ALA A 45 8.94 9.44 -4.29
CA ALA A 45 8.76 8.04 -3.94
C ALA A 45 8.58 7.17 -5.19
N PHE A 46 9.24 6.01 -5.20
CA PHE A 46 8.96 4.98 -6.20
C PHE A 46 7.63 4.30 -5.91
N HIS A 47 7.05 3.70 -6.96
CA HIS A 47 5.76 3.03 -6.85
C HIS A 47 5.85 1.76 -5.96
N MET A 48 5.01 1.72 -4.94
CA MET A 48 4.79 0.58 -4.05
C MET A 48 3.29 0.38 -3.81
N ASN A 49 2.82 -0.83 -4.07
CA ASN A 49 1.45 -1.25 -3.77
C ASN A 49 1.51 -2.40 -2.76
N THR A 50 0.93 -2.20 -1.58
CA THR A 50 0.83 -3.24 -0.56
C THR A 50 -0.60 -3.74 -0.48
N ALA A 51 -0.78 -5.06 -0.56
CA ALA A 51 -2.09 -5.69 -0.57
C ALA A 51 -2.09 -7.06 0.09
N TRP A 52 -3.24 -7.43 0.67
CA TRP A 52 -3.54 -8.80 1.06
C TRP A 52 -4.00 -9.60 -0.16
N TYR A 53 -3.30 -10.67 -0.50
CA TYR A 53 -3.75 -11.61 -1.53
C TYR A 53 -4.72 -12.62 -0.93
N LEU A 54 -5.94 -12.64 -1.44
CA LEU A 54 -7.04 -13.48 -0.96
C LEU A 54 -7.18 -14.76 -1.77
N ASN A 55 -6.91 -14.71 -3.07
CA ASN A 55 -7.01 -15.84 -3.98
C ASN A 55 -5.92 -15.77 -5.05
N ALA A 56 -5.52 -16.91 -5.60
CA ALA A 56 -4.67 -16.94 -6.79
C ALA A 56 -5.45 -16.39 -8.00
N ALA A 57 -4.83 -15.49 -8.76
CA ALA A 57 -5.38 -14.97 -10.00
C ALA A 57 -4.27 -14.84 -11.04
N LYS A 58 -4.61 -15.12 -12.30
CA LYS A 58 -3.75 -14.74 -13.43
C LYS A 58 -3.96 -13.27 -13.71
N THR A 59 -2.92 -12.47 -13.54
CA THR A 59 -2.99 -11.01 -13.65
C THR A 59 -1.76 -10.49 -14.38
N LEU A 60 -1.76 -9.21 -14.80
CA LEU A 60 -0.55 -8.60 -15.37
C LEU A 60 0.61 -8.49 -14.37
N GLU A 61 0.33 -8.66 -13.08
CA GLU A 61 1.27 -8.61 -11.96
C GLU A 61 1.75 -10.00 -11.52
N ASP A 62 1.31 -11.09 -12.17
CA ASP A 62 1.68 -12.47 -11.81
C ASP A 62 3.09 -12.88 -12.26
N LYS A 63 3.87 -11.94 -12.82
CA LYS A 63 5.21 -12.18 -13.35
C LYS A 63 6.27 -11.60 -12.42
N PRO A 64 7.35 -12.35 -12.12
CA PRO A 64 8.49 -11.82 -11.38
C PRO A 64 9.09 -10.57 -12.04
N ARG A 65 9.46 -9.57 -11.23
CA ARG A 65 10.19 -8.37 -11.65
C ARG A 65 11.33 -8.10 -10.67
N VAL A 66 12.38 -7.43 -11.14
CA VAL A 66 13.46 -6.88 -10.31
C VAL A 66 13.41 -5.36 -10.49
N HIS A 67 13.53 -4.63 -9.38
CA HIS A 67 13.60 -3.17 -9.38
C HIS A 67 14.94 -2.75 -8.79
N ASP A 68 15.62 -1.83 -9.46
CA ASP A 68 16.77 -1.10 -8.91
C ASP A 68 16.22 0.19 -8.28
N ALA A 69 15.80 0.09 -7.03
CA ALA A 69 15.13 1.16 -6.30
C ALA A 69 15.59 1.16 -4.83
N ASP A 70 15.41 2.32 -4.18
CA ASP A 70 15.65 2.47 -2.75
C ASP A 70 14.64 1.64 -1.91
N GLU A 71 14.73 1.74 -0.59
CA GLU A 71 13.90 0.97 0.33
C GLU A 71 12.71 1.78 0.87
N ILE A 72 11.54 1.12 0.99
CA ILE A 72 10.38 1.61 1.74
C ILE A 72 10.11 0.63 2.88
N ILE A 73 9.93 1.16 4.08
CA ILE A 73 9.53 0.37 5.26
C ILE A 73 8.05 0.65 5.54
N GLY A 74 7.25 -0.41 5.56
CA GLY A 74 5.82 -0.37 5.89
C GLY A 74 5.50 -1.24 7.09
N PHE A 75 4.58 -0.77 7.94
CA PHE A 75 4.06 -1.51 9.09
C PHE A 75 2.59 -1.79 8.85
N PHE A 76 2.20 -3.07 8.84
CA PHE A 76 0.84 -3.48 8.55
C PHE A 76 0.37 -4.50 9.58
N GLY A 77 -0.87 -4.34 10.04
CA GLY A 77 -1.55 -5.29 10.89
C GLY A 77 -1.82 -6.59 10.14
N ASN A 78 -1.78 -7.71 10.85
CA ASN A 78 -1.98 -9.05 10.28
C ASN A 78 -3.46 -9.39 10.02
N ASP A 79 -4.40 -8.56 10.47
CA ASP A 79 -5.83 -8.69 10.19
C ASP A 79 -6.21 -7.87 8.94
N PRO A 80 -6.66 -8.49 7.84
CA PRO A 80 -7.09 -7.77 6.64
C PRO A 80 -8.32 -6.88 6.85
N ALA A 81 -9.12 -7.12 7.89
CA ALA A 81 -10.22 -6.24 8.28
C ALA A 81 -9.73 -5.01 9.06
N LYS A 82 -8.55 -5.09 9.70
CA LYS A 82 -7.96 -4.03 10.54
C LYS A 82 -6.48 -3.81 10.19
N PRO A 83 -6.15 -3.40 8.96
CA PRO A 83 -4.75 -3.32 8.50
C PRO A 83 -3.88 -2.29 9.24
N TYR A 84 -4.49 -1.35 9.97
CA TYR A 84 -3.79 -0.34 10.77
C TYR A 84 -3.63 -0.74 12.25
N ASP A 85 -4.20 -1.88 12.65
CA ASP A 85 -4.04 -2.42 13.99
C ASP A 85 -2.78 -3.29 14.05
N LEU A 86 -1.70 -2.71 14.58
CA LEU A 86 -0.41 -3.39 14.74
C LEU A 86 -0.36 -4.29 15.98
N GLY A 87 -1.41 -4.33 16.81
CA GLY A 87 -1.43 -5.10 18.06
C GLY A 87 -0.40 -4.64 19.10
N GLY A 88 0.07 -3.40 19.01
CA GLY A 88 1.01 -2.83 19.97
C GLY A 88 0.30 -2.34 21.23
N GLU A 89 0.75 -2.80 22.38
CA GLU A 89 0.34 -2.30 23.70
C GLU A 89 1.40 -1.31 24.21
N ILE A 90 0.97 -0.23 24.88
CA ILE A 90 1.89 0.68 25.59
C ILE A 90 1.85 0.25 27.06
N GLU A 91 2.97 -0.25 27.57
CA GLU A 91 3.19 -0.56 28.99
C GLU A 91 3.97 0.57 29.70
#